data_AF-M2RCM3-F1
#
_entry.id   AF-M2RCM3-F1
#
_cell.length_a   1.000
_cell.length_b   1.000
_cell.length_c   1.000
_cell.angle_alpha   90.00
_cell.angle_beta   90.00
_cell.angle_gamma   90.00
#
_symmetry.space_group_name_H-M   'P 1'
#
loop_
_entity.id
_entity.type
_entity.pdbx_description
1 polymer ?
#
loop_
_entity_poly.entity_id
_entity_poly.type
_entity_poly.pdbx_seq_one_letter_code
_entity_poly.pdbx_strand_id
1 'polypeptide(L)'
;MHDLDPHERPPDGIRNVYKKYQKMKLNALNNDPDIIDLASHDASASTTSTKVHVVKEYATKDLTAIFQAFAGQDVALDVITIPDSVPVYEHDDMPGLHIIPSLFPAEIQSILLSRLLHRDLSSPVHLTNIHTHYTISYPPSHTSFFSIPHSSPTTIATP
;
A
#
# COMPACT_ATOMS: atom_id res chain seq x y z
N MET A 1 -19.77 -15.83 -23.89
CA MET A 1 -18.83 -15.60 -22.77
C MET A 1 -17.78 -16.70 -22.87
N HIS A 2 -16.51 -16.35 -23.05
CA HIS A 2 -15.43 -17.34 -22.93
C HIS A 2 -15.37 -17.81 -21.47
N ASP A 3 -15.16 -19.11 -21.27
CA ASP A 3 -14.93 -19.71 -19.96
C ASP A 3 -13.54 -19.26 -19.49
N LEU A 4 -13.44 -18.70 -18.29
CA LEU A 4 -12.19 -18.14 -17.77
C LEU A 4 -11.34 -19.30 -17.21
N ASP A 5 -10.25 -19.66 -17.89
CA ASP A 5 -9.31 -20.68 -17.42
C ASP A 5 -8.30 -20.05 -16.42
N PRO A 6 -8.29 -20.47 -15.14
CA PRO A 6 -7.34 -19.96 -14.15
C PRO A 6 -5.88 -20.32 -14.44
N HIS A 7 -5.62 -21.24 -15.38
CA HIS A 7 -4.28 -21.61 -15.85
C HIS A 7 -3.90 -20.95 -17.18
N GLU A 8 -4.75 -20.07 -17.71
CA GLU A 8 -4.47 -19.38 -18.96
C GLU A 8 -3.18 -18.55 -18.84
N ARG A 9 -2.36 -18.62 -19.89
CA ARG A 9 -1.12 -17.85 -19.91
C ARG A 9 -1.44 -16.36 -20.06
N PRO A 10 -0.73 -15.48 -19.34
CA PRO A 10 -0.91 -14.05 -19.54
C PRO A 10 -0.60 -13.68 -20.99
N PRO A 11 -1.35 -12.74 -21.60
CA PRO A 11 -1.08 -12.27 -22.95
C PRO A 11 0.38 -11.86 -23.13
N ASP A 12 0.95 -12.15 -24.30
CA ASP A 12 2.37 -11.91 -24.57
C ASP A 12 2.75 -10.43 -24.39
N GLY A 13 1.85 -9.50 -24.71
CA GLY A 13 2.05 -8.06 -24.47
C GLY A 13 2.32 -7.75 -22.99
N ILE A 14 1.46 -8.24 -22.08
CA ILE A 14 1.62 -8.05 -20.63
C ILE A 14 2.91 -8.73 -20.14
N ARG A 15 3.19 -9.94 -20.63
CA ARG A 15 4.41 -10.67 -20.27
C ARG A 15 5.67 -9.92 -20.70
N ASN A 16 5.66 -9.28 -21.86
CA ASN A 16 6.79 -8.51 -22.37
C ASN A 16 7.00 -7.21 -21.57
N VAL A 17 5.92 -6.51 -21.22
CA VAL A 17 5.98 -5.32 -20.34
C VAL A 17 6.56 -5.69 -18.97
N TYR A 18 6.10 -6.78 -18.35
CA TYR A 18 6.66 -7.28 -17.10
C TYR A 18 8.17 -7.55 -17.23
N LYS A 19 8.59 -8.27 -18.27
CA LYS A 19 10.01 -8.58 -18.51
C LYS A 19 10.86 -7.33 -18.80
N LYS A 20 10.31 -6.30 -19.46
CA LYS A 20 10.96 -5.01 -19.71
C LYS A 20 11.37 -4.40 -18.37
N TYR A 21 10.41 -4.18 -17.48
CA TYR A 21 10.65 -3.51 -16.19
C TYR A 21 11.43 -4.37 -15.20
N GLN A 22 11.20 -5.68 -15.17
CA GLN A 22 11.95 -6.60 -14.29
C GLN A 22 13.47 -6.55 -14.54
N LYS A 23 13.90 -6.33 -15.79
CA LYS A 23 15.32 -6.32 -16.17
C LYS A 23 15.92 -4.92 -16.23
N MET A 24 15.10 -3.88 -16.06
CA MET A 24 15.53 -2.50 -16.20
C MET A 24 16.37 -2.06 -15.00
N LYS A 25 17.41 -1.27 -15.26
CA LYS A 25 18.23 -0.68 -14.19
C LYS A 25 17.57 0.60 -13.67
N LEU A 26 17.81 0.94 -12.40
CA LEU A 26 17.22 2.09 -11.72
C LEU A 26 17.36 3.41 -12.51
N ASN A 27 18.55 3.70 -13.05
CA ASN A 27 18.76 4.92 -13.83
C ASN A 27 17.91 4.98 -15.12
N ALA A 28 17.67 3.83 -15.76
CA ALA A 28 16.79 3.78 -16.92
C ALA A 28 15.32 3.90 -16.51
N LEU A 29 14.94 3.29 -15.38
CA LEU A 29 13.59 3.33 -14.82
C LEU A 29 13.15 4.76 -14.48
N ASN A 30 14.01 5.54 -13.82
CA ASN A 30 13.73 6.92 -13.44
C ASN A 30 13.55 7.87 -14.64
N ASN A 31 13.97 7.45 -15.84
CA ASN A 31 13.88 8.24 -17.07
C ASN A 31 12.94 7.58 -18.10
N ASP A 32 12.20 6.53 -17.74
CA ASP A 32 11.31 5.83 -18.68
C ASP A 32 10.01 6.65 -18.86
N PRO A 33 9.71 7.12 -20.09
CA PRO A 33 8.53 7.96 -20.35
C PRO A 33 7.20 7.21 -20.25
N ASP A 34 7.23 5.87 -20.28
CA ASP A 34 6.03 5.02 -20.18
C ASP A 34 5.56 4.84 -18.72
N ILE A 35 6.36 5.28 -17.73
CA ILE A 35 6.01 5.21 -16.31
C ILE A 35 5.35 6.51 -15.87
N ILE A 36 4.13 6.38 -15.37
CA ILE A 36 3.35 7.49 -14.83
C ILE A 36 3.81 7.73 -13.39
N ASP A 37 4.35 8.91 -13.12
CA ASP A 37 4.63 9.40 -11.76
C ASP A 37 3.60 10.49 -11.39
N LEU A 38 2.75 10.16 -10.41
CA LEU A 38 1.71 11.06 -9.88
C LEU A 38 2.14 11.74 -8.57
N ALA A 39 3.31 11.40 -8.03
CA ALA A 39 3.82 11.98 -6.79
C ALA A 39 4.72 13.20 -7.04
N SER A 40 5.26 13.36 -8.25
CA SER A 40 5.93 14.58 -8.66
C SER A 40 4.92 15.73 -8.70
N HIS A 41 5.10 16.73 -7.83
CA HIS A 41 4.26 17.94 -7.69
C HIS A 41 4.00 18.69 -9.00
N ASP A 42 4.77 18.41 -10.05
CA ASP A 42 4.48 18.83 -11.41
C ASP A 42 3.76 17.71 -12.18
N ALA A 43 2.49 17.45 -11.86
CA ALA A 43 1.61 16.69 -12.75
C ALA A 43 1.52 17.34 -14.16
N SER A 44 1.91 18.62 -14.27
CA SER A 44 2.09 19.36 -15.53
C SER A 44 3.42 19.06 -16.24
N ALA A 45 4.45 18.52 -15.56
CA ALA A 45 5.75 18.19 -16.15
C ALA A 45 5.88 16.74 -16.62
N SER A 46 4.94 15.84 -16.26
CA SER A 46 4.82 14.54 -16.93
C SER A 46 4.19 14.73 -18.32
N THR A 47 5.00 15.26 -19.23
CA THR A 47 4.64 15.57 -20.62
C THR A 47 4.30 14.33 -21.46
N THR A 48 4.30 13.12 -20.90
CA THR A 48 4.25 11.87 -21.69
C THR A 48 3.00 11.03 -21.50
N SER A 49 2.21 11.20 -20.44
CA SER A 49 0.95 10.46 -20.26
C SER A 49 -0.25 11.39 -20.26
N THR A 50 -0.68 11.80 -21.45
CA THR A 50 -1.88 12.61 -21.71
C THR A 50 -3.20 11.94 -21.30
N LYS A 51 -3.16 10.69 -20.85
CA LYS A 51 -4.32 9.86 -20.55
C LYS A 51 -4.71 9.83 -19.07
N VAL A 52 -4.04 10.60 -18.21
CA VAL A 52 -4.39 10.66 -16.79
C VAL A 52 -4.95 12.03 -16.47
N HIS A 53 -6.10 12.06 -15.83
CA HIS A 53 -6.79 13.29 -15.46
C HIS A 53 -7.32 13.23 -14.04
N VAL A 54 -7.47 14.41 -13.41
CA VAL A 54 -8.09 14.53 -12.09
C VAL A 54 -9.60 14.40 -12.24
N VAL A 55 -10.20 13.45 -11.53
CA VAL A 55 -11.65 13.20 -11.53
C VAL A 55 -12.36 13.81 -10.32
N LYS A 56 -11.64 13.98 -9.21
CA LYS A 56 -12.15 14.65 -8.00
C LYS A 56 -11.00 15.04 -7.08
N GLU A 57 -11.34 15.80 -6.06
CA GLU A 57 -10.44 16.21 -4.99
C GLU A 57 -11.07 15.92 -3.63
N TYR A 58 -10.30 15.39 -2.69
CA TYR A 58 -10.73 15.25 -1.31
C TYR A 58 -10.37 16.51 -0.51
N ALA A 59 -11.37 17.06 0.17
CA ALA A 59 -11.16 18.19 1.05
C ALA A 59 -10.43 17.76 2.33
N THR A 60 -9.51 18.61 2.80
CA THR A 60 -8.78 18.41 4.08
C THR A 60 -9.71 17.99 5.21
N LYS A 61 -10.85 18.69 5.36
CA LYS A 61 -11.79 18.53 6.47
C LYS A 61 -12.31 17.10 6.59
N ASP A 62 -12.60 16.48 5.45
CA ASP A 62 -13.14 15.12 5.38
C ASP A 62 -12.04 14.11 5.74
N LEU A 63 -10.84 14.30 5.21
CA LEU A 63 -9.69 13.45 5.50
C LEU A 63 -9.24 13.55 6.97
N THR A 64 -9.27 14.76 7.54
CA THR A 64 -8.97 14.99 8.95
C THR A 64 -9.83 14.12 9.85
N ALA A 65 -11.15 14.19 9.71
CA ALA A 65 -12.06 13.39 10.54
C ALA A 65 -11.82 11.88 10.41
N ILE A 66 -11.53 11.41 9.19
CA ILE A 66 -11.23 9.99 8.91
C ILE A 66 -9.92 9.57 9.59
N PHE A 67 -8.85 10.35 9.43
CA PHE A 67 -7.55 10.05 10.03
C PHE A 67 -7.58 10.11 11.54
N GLN A 68 -8.39 11.00 12.12
CA GLN A 68 -8.64 11.04 13.55
C GLN A 68 -9.36 9.78 14.05
N ALA A 69 -10.43 9.38 13.37
CA ALA A 69 -11.14 8.16 13.70
C ALA A 69 -10.24 6.93 13.58
N PHE A 70 -9.35 6.91 12.58
CA PHE A 70 -8.36 5.84 12.42
C PHE A 70 -7.30 5.87 13.52
N ALA A 71 -6.66 7.01 13.79
CA ALA A 71 -5.61 7.14 14.79
C ALA A 71 -6.12 6.89 16.21
N GLY A 72 -7.37 7.24 16.51
CA GLY A 72 -7.93 7.11 17.85
C GLY A 72 -7.16 7.97 18.85
N GLN A 73 -6.65 7.36 19.92
CA GLN A 73 -5.87 8.04 20.97
C GLN A 73 -4.36 8.08 20.67
N ASP A 74 -3.91 7.46 19.57
CA ASP A 74 -2.48 7.28 19.30
C ASP A 74 -1.78 8.59 18.88
N VAL A 75 -2.51 9.59 18.37
CA VAL A 75 -1.95 10.84 17.83
C VAL A 75 -2.82 12.05 18.16
N ALA A 76 -2.18 13.14 18.58
CA ALA A 76 -2.83 14.43 18.78
C ALA A 76 -3.04 15.18 17.46
N LEU A 77 -4.16 15.89 17.34
CA LEU A 77 -4.66 16.46 16.08
C LEU A 77 -3.75 17.51 15.44
N ASP A 78 -2.98 18.17 16.28
CA ASP A 78 -2.02 19.23 15.99
C ASP A 78 -0.75 18.74 15.29
N VAL A 79 -0.53 17.41 15.21
CA VAL A 79 0.66 16.82 14.59
C VAL A 79 0.41 16.43 13.13
N ILE A 80 -0.83 16.18 12.73
CA ILE A 80 -1.14 15.66 11.39
C ILE A 80 -1.17 16.80 10.37
N THR A 81 -0.13 16.89 9.55
CA THR A 81 -0.11 17.82 8.41
C THR A 81 -0.83 17.19 7.22
N ILE A 82 -1.96 17.77 6.81
CA ILE A 82 -2.75 17.31 5.67
C ILE A 82 -2.71 18.38 4.58
N PRO A 83 -2.44 18.03 3.31
CA PRO A 83 -2.54 18.98 2.19
C PRO A 83 -3.95 19.57 2.07
N ASP A 84 -4.06 20.85 1.67
CA ASP A 84 -5.34 21.57 1.54
C ASP A 84 -6.37 20.80 0.68
N SER A 85 -5.87 20.14 -0.38
CA SER A 85 -6.64 19.28 -1.26
C SER A 85 -5.78 18.09 -1.70
N VAL A 86 -6.41 16.91 -1.81
CA VAL A 86 -5.77 15.69 -2.31
C VAL A 86 -6.43 15.26 -3.64
N PRO A 87 -5.71 15.31 -4.77
CA PRO A 87 -6.25 14.95 -6.07
C PRO A 87 -6.47 13.44 -6.21
N VAL A 88 -7.52 13.08 -6.94
CA VAL A 88 -7.81 11.71 -7.34
C VAL A 88 -7.74 11.64 -8.85
N TYR A 89 -6.88 10.76 -9.34
CA TYR A 89 -6.62 10.57 -10.76
C TYR A 89 -7.33 9.34 -11.30
N GLU A 90 -7.64 9.37 -12.58
CA GLU A 90 -8.14 8.25 -13.37
C GLU A 90 -7.39 8.19 -14.70
N HIS A 91 -7.24 6.99 -15.26
CA HIS A 91 -6.68 6.79 -16.58
C HIS A 91 -7.81 6.58 -17.60
N ASP A 92 -7.75 7.26 -18.76
CA ASP A 92 -8.81 7.28 -19.77
C ASP A 92 -9.23 5.87 -20.24
N ASP A 93 -8.25 4.97 -20.40
CA ASP A 93 -8.50 3.59 -20.84
C ASP A 93 -8.95 2.64 -19.69
N MET A 94 -8.99 3.11 -18.44
CA MET A 94 -9.35 2.31 -17.26
C MET A 94 -10.34 3.06 -16.36
N PRO A 95 -11.57 3.30 -16.85
CA PRO A 95 -12.52 4.06 -16.09
C PRO A 95 -12.91 3.36 -14.79
N GLY A 96 -12.99 4.13 -13.70
CA GLY A 96 -13.28 3.64 -12.36
C GLY A 96 -12.05 3.16 -11.55
N LEU A 97 -10.84 3.14 -12.13
CA LEU A 97 -9.62 2.98 -11.35
C LEU A 97 -9.18 4.34 -10.78
N HIS A 98 -9.46 4.57 -9.50
CA HIS A 98 -9.01 5.77 -8.79
C HIS A 98 -7.60 5.61 -8.22
N ILE A 99 -6.72 6.57 -8.52
CA ILE A 99 -5.35 6.63 -8.00
C ILE A 99 -5.20 7.90 -7.16
N ILE A 100 -4.79 7.73 -5.90
CA ILE A 100 -4.69 8.83 -4.93
C ILE A 100 -3.26 8.85 -4.38
N PRO A 101 -2.35 9.63 -4.99
CA PRO A 101 -0.97 9.70 -4.53
C PRO A 101 -0.90 10.35 -3.15
N SER A 102 0.03 9.87 -2.32
CA SER A 102 0.36 10.46 -1.02
C SER A 102 -0.84 10.69 -0.09
N LEU A 103 -1.86 9.81 -0.15
CA LEU A 103 -3.10 9.95 0.63
C LEU A 103 -2.84 10.01 2.15
N PHE A 104 -1.88 9.24 2.65
CA PHE A 104 -1.64 9.11 4.09
C PHE A 104 -0.54 10.06 4.57
N PRO A 105 -0.81 10.91 5.58
CA PRO A 105 0.24 11.61 6.33
C PRO A 105 1.22 10.64 6.98
N ALA A 106 2.46 11.09 7.26
CA ALA A 106 3.53 10.24 7.78
C ALA A 106 3.17 9.58 9.12
N GLU A 107 2.44 10.29 9.98
CA GLU A 107 1.96 9.79 11.27
C GLU A 107 0.97 8.63 11.05
N ILE A 108 0.04 8.79 10.11
CA ILE A 108 -0.95 7.76 9.76
C ILE A 108 -0.29 6.54 9.14
N GLN A 109 0.71 6.72 8.27
CA GLN A 109 1.53 5.63 7.72
C GLN A 109 2.20 4.83 8.85
N SER A 110 2.76 5.53 9.84
CA SER A 110 3.45 4.92 10.98
C SER A 110 2.49 4.13 11.88
N ILE A 111 1.31 4.67 12.17
CA ILE A 111 0.25 3.97 12.91
C ILE A 111 -0.20 2.71 12.15
N LEU A 112 -0.42 2.83 10.84
CA LEU A 112 -0.84 1.70 10.00
C LEU A 112 0.21 0.59 10.04
N LEU A 113 1.49 0.90 9.82
CA LEU A 113 2.58 -0.07 9.87
C LEU A 113 2.70 -0.71 11.25
N SER A 114 2.62 0.09 12.32
CA SER A 114 2.66 -0.40 13.70
C SER A 114 1.54 -1.40 13.95
N ARG A 115 0.31 -1.10 13.52
CA ARG A 115 -0.83 -2.02 13.69
C ARG A 115 -0.67 -3.29 12.86
N LEU A 116 -0.25 -3.18 11.61
CA LEU A 116 -0.02 -4.35 10.75
C LEU A 116 1.00 -5.30 11.34
N LEU A 117 2.14 -4.77 11.82
CA LEU A 117 3.25 -5.58 12.31
C LEU A 117 3.06 -6.04 13.76
N HIS A 118 2.56 -5.18 14.64
CA HIS A 118 2.50 -5.49 16.07
C HIS A 118 1.18 -6.14 16.48
N ARG A 119 0.06 -5.62 16.01
CA ARG A 119 -1.28 -6.06 16.40
C ARG A 119 -1.80 -7.16 15.47
N ASP A 120 -1.83 -6.89 14.17
CA ASP A 120 -2.52 -7.74 13.20
C ASP A 120 -1.73 -9.01 12.91
N LEU A 121 -0.42 -8.93 12.73
CA LEU A 121 0.43 -10.11 12.56
C LEU A 121 0.36 -11.05 13.78
N SER A 122 0.22 -10.49 14.99
CA SER A 122 0.15 -11.24 16.26
C SER A 122 -1.26 -11.75 16.60
N SER A 123 -2.20 -11.63 15.67
CA SER A 123 -3.56 -12.16 15.82
C SER A 123 -3.65 -13.58 15.25
N PRO A 124 -4.12 -14.57 16.03
CA PRO A 124 -4.33 -15.94 15.52
C PRO A 124 -5.45 -16.05 14.48
N VAL A 125 -6.29 -15.02 14.34
CA VAL A 125 -7.34 -14.96 13.31
C VAL A 125 -6.78 -14.54 11.96
N HIS A 126 -5.61 -13.90 11.92
CA HIS A 126 -4.99 -13.39 10.70
C HIS A 126 -3.94 -14.38 10.19
N LEU A 127 -4.36 -15.29 9.33
CA LEU A 127 -3.46 -16.28 8.74
C LEU A 127 -2.58 -15.66 7.66
N THR A 128 -1.29 -15.98 7.74
CA THR A 128 -0.26 -15.66 6.75
C THR A 128 0.20 -16.92 6.02
N ASN A 129 1.02 -16.77 4.97
CA ASN A 129 1.64 -17.88 4.25
C ASN A 129 2.50 -18.80 5.12
N ILE A 130 2.92 -18.37 6.31
CA ILE A 130 3.71 -19.19 7.25
C ILE A 130 2.86 -20.34 7.82
N HIS A 131 1.55 -20.13 7.99
CA HIS A 131 0.63 -21.12 8.58
C HIS A 131 0.45 -22.38 7.74
N THR A 132 0.80 -22.32 6.45
CA THR A 132 0.78 -23.47 5.55
C THR A 132 1.81 -24.53 5.95
N HIS A 133 2.89 -24.13 6.64
CA HIS A 133 4.05 -24.98 6.91
C HIS A 133 4.49 -24.99 8.36
N TYR A 134 3.86 -24.17 9.21
CA TYR A 134 4.22 -24.04 10.62
C TYR A 134 2.99 -23.84 11.49
N THR A 135 3.01 -24.45 12.66
CA THR A 135 2.13 -24.09 13.78
C THR A 135 2.75 -22.91 14.53
N ILE A 136 1.97 -21.85 14.74
CA ILE A 136 2.43 -20.61 15.37
C ILE A 136 1.97 -20.53 16.83
N SER A 137 2.91 -20.34 17.75
CA SER A 137 2.65 -20.07 19.15
C SER A 137 2.45 -18.57 19.36
N TYR A 138 1.19 -18.16 19.50
CA TYR A 138 0.83 -16.75 19.67
C TYR A 138 1.06 -16.24 21.10
N PRO A 139 1.47 -14.97 21.27
CA PRO A 139 1.68 -14.37 22.56
C PRO A 139 0.34 -14.15 23.31
N PRO A 140 0.35 -14.15 24.65
CA PRO A 140 -0.87 -13.98 25.44
C PRO A 140 -1.45 -12.57 25.29
N SER A 141 -2.77 -12.46 25.51
CA SER A 141 -3.48 -11.19 25.67
C SER A 141 -3.32 -10.21 24.49
N HIS A 142 -3.24 -10.71 23.26
CA HIS A 142 -3.06 -9.90 22.05
C HIS A 142 -1.81 -9.00 22.07
N THR A 143 -0.79 -9.39 22.84
CA THR A 143 0.49 -8.68 22.83
C THR A 143 1.24 -8.93 21.51
N SER A 144 2.23 -8.10 21.20
CA SER A 144 2.98 -8.25 19.95
C SER A 144 4.00 -9.38 20.03
N PHE A 145 4.23 -10.10 18.92
CA PHE A 145 5.42 -10.96 18.77
C PHE A 145 6.72 -10.21 19.08
N PHE A 146 6.78 -8.92 18.76
CA PHE A 146 7.94 -8.07 18.98
C PHE A 146 8.08 -7.59 20.44
N SER A 147 7.11 -7.90 21.31
CA SER A 147 7.22 -7.69 22.76
C SER A 147 7.92 -8.86 23.46
N ILE A 148 8.14 -9.98 22.78
CA ILE A 148 8.84 -11.14 23.33
C ILE A 148 10.36 -10.86 23.31
N PRO A 149 11.07 -10.99 24.44
CA PRO A 149 12.52 -10.80 24.48
C PRO A 149 13.24 -11.81 23.58
N HIS A 150 14.33 -11.38 22.93
CA HIS A 150 15.17 -12.27 22.11
C HIS A 150 15.79 -13.45 22.90
N SER A 151 15.89 -13.33 24.22
CA SER A 151 16.35 -14.38 25.13
C SER A 151 15.27 -15.39 25.51
N SER A 152 14.02 -15.21 25.05
CA SER A 152 12.93 -16.13 25.34
C SER A 152 13.24 -17.52 24.75
N PRO A 153 13.12 -18.60 25.55
CA PRO A 153 13.29 -19.96 25.05
C PRO A 153 12.11 -20.42 24.18
N THR A 154 11.06 -19.59 24.05
CA THR A 154 9.82 -19.96 23.35
C THR A 154 10.04 -19.89 21.85
N THR A 155 9.98 -21.05 21.19
CA THR A 155 9.97 -21.12 19.73
C THR A 155 8.60 -20.67 19.21
N ILE A 156 8.59 -19.61 18.40
CA ILE A 156 7.34 -19.02 17.88
C ILE A 156 6.72 -19.87 16.76
N ALA A 157 7.54 -20.45 15.87
CA ALA A 157 7.07 -21.23 14.73
C ALA A 157 7.68 -22.63 14.75
N THR A 158 6.82 -23.66 14.78
CA THR A 158 7.22 -25.08 14.73
C THR A 158 6.70 -25.73 13.46
N PRO A 159 7.52 -26.47 12.69
CA PRO A 159 7.08 -27.15 11.46
C PRO A 159 5.92 -28.12 11.70
#